data_AF-A0A7K3YD65-F1
#
_entry.id   AF-A0A7K3YD65-F1
#
_cell.length_a   1.000
_cell.length_b   1.000
_cell.length_c   1.000
_cell.angle_alpha   90.00
_cell.angle_beta   90.00
_cell.angle_gamma   90.00
#
_symmetry.space_group_name_H-M   'P 1'
#
loop_
_entity.id
_entity.type
_entity.pdbx_description
1 polymer ?
#
loop_
_entity_poly.entity_id
_entity_poly.type
_entity_poly.pdbx_seq_one_letter_code
_entity_poly.pdbx_strand_id
1 'polypeptide(L)'
;MLGIIGGTSLLFTDLPPLEKMTVATPFGKAEIHMGAFALLMRHQHNLPPHRINYRACLAALAILGVDKIVAFGSAGSLKPDILPGSIVIPTDYISVTDIPSIHECTIEHIRPELDADMIRILGELVPEARVGGVYVQTRG
;
A
#
# COMPACT_ATOMS: atom_id res chain seq x y z
N MET A 1 -0.29 -6.12 -13.79
CA MET A 1 -1.03 -4.84 -13.77
C MET A 1 -0.69 -4.05 -12.51
N LEU A 2 -0.58 -2.73 -12.60
CA LEU A 2 -0.26 -1.87 -11.44
C LEU A 2 -1.47 -1.69 -10.51
N GLY A 3 -1.25 -1.86 -9.22
CA GLY A 3 -2.14 -1.46 -8.14
C GLY A 3 -1.56 -0.29 -7.36
N ILE A 4 -2.43 0.64 -6.95
CA ILE A 4 -2.07 1.77 -6.09
C ILE A 4 -2.89 1.67 -4.82
N ILE A 5 -2.23 1.75 -3.66
CA ILE A 5 -2.89 1.84 -2.35
C ILE A 5 -2.66 3.24 -1.79
N GLY A 6 -3.70 3.96 -1.41
CA GLY A 6 -3.49 5.25 -0.75
C GLY A 6 -4.70 5.82 -0.03
N GLY A 7 -4.52 7.05 0.48
CA GLY A 7 -5.55 7.79 1.19
C GLY A 7 -6.42 8.64 0.27
N THR A 8 -7.44 9.29 0.84
CA THR A 8 -8.38 10.19 0.14
C THR A 8 -7.69 11.32 -0.61
N SER A 9 -6.48 11.73 -0.20
CA SER A 9 -5.67 12.74 -0.87
C SER A 9 -5.41 12.42 -2.35
N LEU A 10 -5.27 11.14 -2.74
CA LEU A 10 -5.01 10.76 -4.12
C LEU A 10 -6.19 11.04 -5.06
N LEU A 11 -7.43 11.02 -4.55
CA LEU A 11 -8.62 11.29 -5.36
C LEU A 11 -8.76 12.75 -5.76
N PHE A 12 -7.98 13.65 -5.15
CA PHE A 12 -7.94 15.08 -5.51
C PHE A 12 -6.83 15.40 -6.52
N THR A 13 -6.14 14.37 -7.02
CA THR A 13 -5.14 14.52 -8.10
C THR A 13 -5.78 14.28 -9.46
N ASP A 14 -5.10 14.71 -10.52
CA ASP A 14 -5.55 14.46 -11.89
C ASP A 14 -5.32 12.98 -12.24
N LEU A 15 -6.34 12.15 -12.01
CA LEU A 15 -6.32 10.73 -12.29
C LEU A 15 -7.07 10.44 -13.59
N PRO A 16 -6.63 9.43 -14.38
CA PRO A 16 -7.44 8.95 -15.49
C PRO A 16 -8.79 8.44 -14.99
N PRO A 17 -9.80 8.27 -15.87
CA PRO A 17 -11.11 7.78 -15.47
C PRO A 17 -11.02 6.44 -14.72
N LEU A 18 -11.63 6.38 -13.53
CA LEU A 18 -11.72 5.18 -12.71
C LEU A 18 -13.18 4.88 -12.40
N GLU A 19 -13.59 3.62 -12.54
CA GLU A 19 -14.91 3.14 -12.17
C GLU A 19 -14.85 2.42 -10.82
N LYS A 20 -15.75 2.78 -9.89
CA LYS A 20 -15.83 2.13 -8.60
C LYS A 20 -16.54 0.78 -8.71
N MET A 21 -15.89 -0.29 -8.26
CA MET A 21 -16.44 -1.63 -8.20
C MET A 21 -16.23 -2.28 -6.82
N THR A 22 -17.09 -3.24 -6.48
CA THR A 22 -16.94 -4.05 -5.26
C THR A 22 -16.52 -5.46 -5.63
N VAL A 23 -15.38 -5.91 -5.12
CA VAL A 23 -14.86 -7.26 -5.35
C VAL A 23 -15.15 -8.13 -4.13
N ALA A 24 -15.81 -9.26 -4.34
CA ALA A 24 -16.00 -10.27 -3.30
C ALA A 24 -14.74 -11.16 -3.21
N THR A 25 -14.24 -11.35 -2.00
CA THR A 25 -13.07 -12.20 -1.72
C THR A 25 -13.41 -13.21 -0.62
N PRO A 26 -12.62 -14.29 -0.45
CA PRO A 26 -12.79 -15.22 0.68
C PRO A 26 -12.75 -14.55 2.07
N PHE A 27 -12.19 -13.34 2.16
CA PHE A 27 -12.01 -12.61 3.42
C PHE A 27 -13.02 -11.47 3.61
N GLY A 28 -13.98 -11.31 2.70
CA GLY A 28 -14.94 -10.21 2.69
C GLY A 28 -14.90 -9.40 1.39
N LYS A 29 -15.65 -8.30 1.36
CA LYS A 29 -15.71 -7.40 0.20
C LYS A 29 -14.66 -6.30 0.32
N ALA A 30 -14.14 -5.84 -0.82
CA ALA A 30 -13.31 -4.64 -0.91
C ALA A 30 -13.74 -3.78 -2.09
N GLU A 31 -13.70 -2.46 -1.92
CA GLU A 31 -13.97 -1.49 -2.99
C GLU A 31 -12.69 -1.11 -3.74
N ILE A 32 -12.72 -1.15 -5.07
CA ILE A 32 -11.60 -0.80 -5.95
C ILE A 32 -12.09 0.21 -6.97
N HIS A 33 -11.28 1.22 -7.29
CA HIS A 33 -11.49 2.12 -8.41
C HIS A 33 -10.63 1.64 -9.58
N MET A 34 -11.26 1.13 -10.64
CA MET A 34 -10.61 0.42 -11.74
C MET A 34 -10.53 1.28 -13.00
N GLY A 35 -9.36 1.29 -13.64
CA GLY A 35 -9.14 1.90 -14.95
C GLY A 35 -7.87 1.34 -15.57
N ALA A 36 -6.96 2.22 -16.03
CA ALA A 36 -5.63 1.80 -16.50
C ALA A 36 -4.76 1.15 -15.39
N PHE A 37 -5.13 1.37 -14.13
CA PHE A 37 -4.58 0.71 -12.94
C PHE A 37 -5.71 0.48 -11.93
N ALA A 38 -5.43 -0.34 -10.90
CA ALA A 38 -6.37 -0.58 -9.81
C ALA A 38 -6.03 0.31 -8.61
N LEU A 39 -6.91 1.22 -8.22
CA LEU A 39 -6.75 2.08 -7.05
C LEU A 39 -7.57 1.56 -5.87
N LEU A 40 -6.89 1.25 -4.78
CA LEU A 40 -7.47 0.88 -3.50
C LEU A 40 -7.33 2.02 -2.50
N MET A 41 -8.48 2.51 -2.02
CA MET A 41 -8.52 3.45 -0.90
C MET A 41 -8.32 2.70 0.40
N ARG A 42 -7.25 3.00 1.14
CA ARG A 42 -6.82 2.27 2.34
C ARG A 42 -7.89 2.26 3.44
N HIS A 43 -8.50 3.42 3.69
CA HIS A 43 -9.52 3.61 4.71
C HIS A 43 -10.93 3.46 4.13
N GLN A 44 -11.31 2.22 3.80
CA GLN A 44 -12.66 1.93 3.33
C GLN A 44 -13.66 2.14 4.46
N HIS A 45 -14.83 2.71 4.13
CA HIS A 45 -15.92 2.98 5.09
C HIS A 45 -15.48 3.77 6.33
N ASN A 46 -14.46 4.63 6.20
CA ASN A 46 -13.87 5.42 7.30
C ASN A 46 -13.36 4.56 8.47
N LEU A 47 -12.94 3.32 8.20
CA LEU A 47 -12.36 2.45 9.23
C LEU A 47 -10.98 2.97 9.68
N PRO A 48 -10.69 2.93 11.00
CA PRO A 48 -9.36 3.25 11.52
C PRO A 48 -8.33 2.17 11.09
N PRO A 49 -7.02 2.46 11.10
CA PRO A 49 -6.05 1.59 10.45
C PRO A 49 -5.95 0.17 11.06
N HIS A 50 -6.16 0.00 12.37
CA HIS A 50 -6.28 -1.32 13.01
C HIS A 50 -7.57 -2.11 12.69
N ARG A 51 -8.55 -1.53 11.98
CA ARG A 51 -9.80 -2.20 11.53
C ARG A 51 -9.81 -2.49 10.03
N ILE A 52 -8.77 -2.13 9.30
CA ILE A 52 -8.71 -2.39 7.85
C ILE A 52 -8.64 -3.89 7.61
N ASN A 53 -9.48 -4.39 6.70
CA ASN A 53 -9.44 -5.78 6.28
C ASN A 53 -8.39 -5.99 5.18
N TYR A 54 -7.11 -5.98 5.57
CA TYR A 54 -5.98 -6.12 4.64
C TYR A 54 -6.06 -7.38 3.77
N ARG A 55 -6.58 -8.49 4.31
CA ARG A 55 -6.76 -9.74 3.57
C ARG A 55 -7.75 -9.57 2.41
N ALA A 56 -8.90 -8.94 2.66
CA ALA A 56 -9.87 -8.66 1.59
C ALA A 56 -9.32 -7.66 0.56
N CYS A 57 -8.63 -6.61 1.02
CA CYS A 57 -8.02 -5.61 0.15
C CYS A 57 -6.99 -6.22 -0.82
N LEU A 58 -6.02 -6.99 -0.30
CA LEU A 58 -4.98 -7.60 -1.12
C LEU A 58 -5.53 -8.73 -2.01
N ALA A 59 -6.46 -9.53 -1.50
CA ALA A 59 -7.11 -10.56 -2.30
C ALA A 59 -7.91 -9.96 -3.46
N ALA A 60 -8.59 -8.83 -3.27
CA ALA A 60 -9.31 -8.15 -4.34
C ALA A 60 -8.37 -7.66 -5.44
N LEU A 61 -7.23 -7.05 -5.08
CA LEU A 61 -6.21 -6.64 -6.05
C LEU A 61 -5.65 -7.86 -6.81
N ALA A 62 -5.36 -8.96 -6.11
CA ALA A 62 -4.88 -10.19 -6.72
C ALA A 62 -5.90 -10.80 -7.70
N ILE A 63 -7.18 -10.86 -7.33
CA ILE A 63 -8.27 -11.35 -8.20
C ILE A 63 -8.38 -10.52 -9.49
N LEU A 64 -8.16 -9.21 -9.39
CA LEU A 64 -8.16 -8.31 -10.55
C LEU A 64 -6.91 -8.47 -11.43
N GLY A 65 -5.88 -9.22 -11.01
CA GLY A 65 -4.65 -9.44 -11.77
C GLY A 65 -3.55 -8.40 -11.50
N VAL A 66 -3.62 -7.70 -10.36
CA VAL A 66 -2.53 -6.83 -9.91
C VAL A 66 -1.32 -7.68 -9.52
N ASP A 67 -0.15 -7.32 -10.05
CA ASP A 67 1.13 -7.99 -9.80
C ASP A 67 2.17 -7.09 -9.12
N LYS A 68 1.94 -5.78 -9.13
CA LYS A 68 2.82 -4.76 -8.53
C LYS A 68 1.98 -3.75 -7.78
N ILE A 69 2.41 -3.37 -6.59
CA ILE A 69 1.70 -2.41 -5.74
C ILE A 69 2.62 -1.25 -5.37
N VAL A 70 2.14 -0.02 -5.57
CA VAL A 70 2.74 1.19 -4.99
C VAL A 70 1.80 1.70 -3.90
N ALA A 71 2.31 1.86 -2.68
CA ALA A 71 1.53 2.31 -1.54
C ALA A 71 1.96 3.71 -1.10
N PHE A 72 1.02 4.65 -1.06
CA PHE A 72 1.20 6.01 -0.54
C PHE A 72 0.70 6.08 0.90
N GLY A 73 1.50 6.70 1.77
CA GLY A 73 1.13 6.97 3.16
C GLY A 73 1.86 8.17 3.72
N SER A 74 1.31 8.74 4.78
CA SER A 74 1.97 9.78 5.57
C SER A 74 2.64 9.15 6.78
N ALA A 75 3.84 9.61 7.12
CA ALA A 75 4.60 9.12 8.27
C ALA A 75 5.22 10.29 9.04
N GLY A 76 5.39 10.11 10.35
CA GLY A 76 6.19 11.00 11.17
C GLY A 76 7.67 10.65 11.04
N SER A 77 8.52 11.67 10.90
CA SER A 77 9.97 11.45 10.88
C SER A 77 10.49 11.10 12.27
N LEU A 78 11.41 10.12 12.32
CA LEU A 78 12.22 9.80 13.50
C LEU A 78 13.66 10.34 13.38
N LYS A 79 13.93 11.14 12.34
CA LYS A 79 15.25 11.72 12.09
C LYS A 79 15.14 13.24 11.86
N PRO A 80 15.95 14.06 12.53
CA PRO A 80 15.89 15.52 12.39
C PRO A 80 16.12 16.06 10.97
N ASP A 81 16.84 15.32 10.13
CA ASP A 81 17.17 15.70 8.75
C ASP A 81 16.07 15.37 7.72
N ILE A 82 15.04 14.63 8.12
CA ILE A 82 13.85 14.37 7.29
C ILE A 82 12.75 15.32 7.75
N LEU A 83 12.63 16.44 7.04
CA LEU A 83 11.70 17.52 7.36
C LEU A 83 10.26 17.21 6.88
N PRO A 84 9.23 17.80 7.50
CA PRO A 84 7.85 17.72 6.99
C PRO A 84 7.77 18.09 5.50
N GLY A 85 7.02 17.30 4.73
CA GLY A 85 6.91 17.46 3.27
C GLY A 85 7.96 16.70 2.45
N SER A 86 8.98 16.12 3.09
CA SER A 86 9.94 15.25 2.41
C SER A 86 9.26 13.97 1.89
N ILE A 87 9.63 13.54 0.68
CA ILE A 87 9.25 12.25 0.11
C ILE A 87 10.35 11.24 0.44
N VAL A 88 9.95 10.07 0.93
CA VAL A 88 10.87 8.98 1.27
C VAL A 88 10.41 7.70 0.61
N ILE A 89 11.33 7.00 -0.06
CA ILE A 89 11.11 5.66 -0.61
C ILE A 89 11.91 4.69 0.29
N PRO A 90 11.27 4.05 1.28
CA PRO A 90 11.97 3.15 2.19
C PRO A 90 12.44 1.90 1.43
N THR A 91 13.57 1.36 1.86
CA THR A 91 14.12 0.09 1.34
C THR A 91 13.89 -1.08 2.29
N ASP A 92 13.40 -0.79 3.50
CA ASP A 92 13.13 -1.78 4.53
C ASP A 92 12.01 -1.30 5.45
N TYR A 93 11.50 -2.20 6.28
CA TYR A 93 10.48 -1.88 7.26
C TYR A 93 10.61 -2.74 8.52
N ILE A 94 10.02 -2.24 9.60
CA ILE A 94 9.87 -2.98 10.85
C ILE A 94 8.43 -2.84 11.33
N SER A 95 7.83 -3.96 11.73
CA SER A 95 6.52 -4.00 12.37
C SER A 95 6.68 -4.58 13.77
N VAL A 96 6.16 -3.87 14.78
CA VAL A 96 6.05 -4.37 16.16
C VAL A 96 4.67 -4.97 16.44
N THR A 97 3.88 -5.18 15.39
CA THR A 97 2.52 -5.71 15.45
C THR A 97 2.37 -6.96 14.61
N ASP A 98 1.38 -7.77 14.97
CA ASP A 98 1.02 -8.98 14.21
C ASP A 98 0.71 -8.62 12.76
N ILE A 99 1.40 -9.28 11.83
CA ILE A 99 1.18 -9.14 10.40
C ILE A 99 0.14 -10.19 9.99
N PRO A 100 -1.01 -9.80 9.42
CA PRO A 100 -2.01 -10.75 9.00
C PRO A 100 -1.49 -11.60 7.83
N SER A 101 -1.71 -12.91 7.89
CA SER A 101 -1.46 -13.85 6.80
C SER A 101 -2.76 -14.17 6.06
N ILE A 102 -2.66 -14.53 4.78
CA ILE A 102 -3.76 -15.13 4.01
C ILE A 102 -3.78 -16.67 4.10
N HIS A 103 -2.71 -17.28 4.63
CA HIS A 103 -2.59 -18.71 4.82
C HIS A 103 -3.20 -19.11 6.17
N GLU A 104 -4.37 -19.77 6.14
CA GLU A 104 -5.10 -20.19 7.34
C GLU A 104 -4.94 -21.70 7.65
N CYS A 105 -4.62 -22.51 6.62
CA CYS A 105 -4.56 -23.98 6.74
C CYS A 105 -3.24 -24.57 6.24
N THR A 106 -2.25 -23.73 5.95
CA THR A 106 -0.91 -24.14 5.50
C THR A 106 0.14 -23.38 6.28
N ILE A 107 1.27 -24.04 6.55
CA ILE A 107 2.43 -23.40 7.16
C ILE A 107 3.29 -22.87 6.02
N GLU A 108 3.27 -21.55 5.85
CA GLU A 108 4.05 -20.85 4.82
C GLU A 108 4.96 -19.83 5.49
N HIS A 109 6.19 -19.75 5.01
CA HIS A 109 7.19 -18.80 5.49
C HIS A 109 7.56 -17.85 4.35
N ILE A 110 7.07 -16.62 4.42
CA ILE A 110 7.35 -15.58 3.43
C ILE A 110 8.30 -14.59 4.07
N ARG A 111 9.41 -14.30 3.39
CA ARG A 111 10.26 -13.16 3.73
C ARG A 111 9.59 -11.91 3.17
N PRO A 112 9.13 -10.98 4.00
CA PRO A 112 8.56 -9.76 3.49
C PRO A 112 9.70 -8.86 2.98
N GLU A 113 9.50 -8.27 1.81
CA GLU A 113 10.48 -7.39 1.18
C GLU A 113 9.79 -6.30 0.37
N LEU A 114 10.51 -5.20 0.18
CA LEU A 114 10.14 -4.15 -0.75
C LEU A 114 10.89 -4.40 -2.06
N ASP A 115 10.16 -4.42 -3.16
CA ASP A 115 10.70 -4.77 -4.48
C ASP A 115 11.77 -3.76 -4.94
N ALA A 116 12.99 -4.26 -5.18
CA ALA A 116 14.15 -3.44 -5.51
C ALA A 116 14.02 -2.74 -6.87
N ASP A 117 13.39 -3.38 -7.84
CA ASP A 117 13.17 -2.80 -9.16
C ASP A 117 12.16 -1.65 -9.07
N MET A 118 11.09 -1.83 -8.29
CA MET A 118 10.12 -0.77 -8.02
C MET A 118 10.75 0.40 -7.26
N ILE A 119 11.62 0.14 -6.27
CA ILE A 119 12.36 1.21 -5.57
C ILE A 119 13.22 2.01 -6.55
N ARG A 120 13.95 1.32 -7.44
CA ARG A 120 14.78 1.98 -8.47
C ARG A 120 13.93 2.84 -9.41
N ILE A 121 12.84 2.28 -9.94
CA ILE A 121 11.92 3.00 -10.85
C ILE A 121 11.33 4.22 -10.16
N LEU A 122 10.90 4.10 -8.90
CA LEU A 122 10.35 5.23 -8.14
C LEU A 122 11.40 6.32 -7.87
N GLY A 123 12.65 5.93 -7.58
CA GLY A 123 13.75 6.88 -7.42
C GLY A 123 14.10 7.64 -8.69
N GLU A 124 13.97 7.00 -9.85
CA GLU A 124 14.13 7.65 -11.17
C GLU A 124 12.97 8.60 -11.49
N LEU A 125 11.74 8.23 -11.09
CA LEU A 125 10.53 9.03 -11.34
C LEU A 125 10.37 10.22 -10.39
N VAL A 126 10.93 10.14 -9.18
CA VAL A 126 10.84 11.19 -8.15
C VAL A 126 12.25 11.55 -7.66
N PRO A 127 13.02 12.33 -8.44
CA PRO A 127 14.43 12.62 -8.14
C PRO A 127 14.66 13.34 -6.80
N GLU A 128 13.65 14.05 -6.29
CA GLU A 128 13.66 14.72 -4.99
C GLU A 128 13.43 13.76 -3.80
N ALA A 129 12.97 12.53 -4.06
CA ALA A 129 12.71 11.56 -3.02
C ALA A 129 14.02 11.04 -2.41
N ARG A 130 14.03 10.93 -1.08
CA ARG A 130 15.10 10.25 -0.38
C ARG A 130 14.88 8.73 -0.46
N VAL A 131 15.73 8.05 -1.22
CA VAL A 131 15.73 6.58 -1.27
C VAL A 131 16.49 6.01 -0.08
N GLY A 132 15.91 4.99 0.56
CA GLY A 132 16.49 4.27 1.68
C GLY A 132 15.83 4.55 3.03
N GLY A 133 16.33 3.87 4.06
CA GLY A 133 15.80 3.95 5.41
C GLY A 133 14.79 2.84 5.72
N VAL A 134 14.39 2.79 7.00
CA VAL A 134 13.50 1.77 7.56
C VAL A 134 12.19 2.43 7.95
N TYR A 135 11.07 1.94 7.39
CA TYR A 135 9.74 2.35 7.78
C TYR A 135 9.27 1.60 9.03
N VAL A 136 8.92 2.34 10.10
CA VAL A 136 8.42 1.74 11.34
C VAL A 136 6.89 1.77 11.33
N GLN A 137 6.27 0.59 11.24
CA GLN A 137 4.82 0.45 11.38
C GLN A 137 4.45 0.24 12.85
N THR A 138 3.54 1.08 13.34
CA THR A 138 2.92 0.94 14.66
C THR A 138 1.45 0.51 14.54
N ARG A 139 0.80 0.16 15.65
CA ARG A 139 -0.54 -0.48 15.66
C ARG A 139 -1.70 0.40 15.20
N GLY A 140 -1.55 1.73 15.15
CA GLY A 140 -2.65 2.70 14.96
C GLY A 140 -3.78 2.21 14.05
#